data_AF-A0A9W7TY08-F1
#
_entry.id   AF-A0A9W7TY08-F1
#
_cell.length_a   1.000
_cell.length_b   1.000
_cell.length_c   1.000
_cell.angle_alpha   90.00
_cell.angle_beta   90.00
_cell.angle_gamma   90.00
#
_symmetry.space_group_name_H-M   'P 1'
#
loop_
_entity.id
_entity.type
_entity.pdbx_description
1 polymer ?
#
loop_
_entity_poly.entity_id
_entity_poly.type
_entity_poly.pdbx_seq_one_letter_code
_entity_poly.pdbx_strand_id
1 'polypeptide(L)'
;MNTLSPEVALSRISPELRPLLCTVIHNGRVGLDSSNCLGITDLKSGCTSLMPGPSCDRFKIHIPYAGETLKWDIIFNARDPELPPDFIFGEDADFLPEPSELP
;
A
#
# COMPACT_ATOMS: atom_id res chain seq x y z
N MET A 1 -2.76 -10.44 -14.68
CA MET A 1 -1.93 -10.34 -13.45
C MET A 1 -2.82 -10.70 -12.28
N ASN A 2 -2.46 -11.71 -11.50
CA ASN A 2 -3.32 -12.24 -10.44
C ASN A 2 -3.32 -11.29 -9.24
N THR A 3 -4.38 -10.52 -9.06
CA THR A 3 -4.63 -9.77 -7.82
C THR A 3 -4.88 -10.77 -6.70
N LEU A 4 -4.12 -10.67 -5.61
CA LEU A 4 -4.39 -11.46 -4.41
C LEU A 4 -5.74 -11.01 -3.81
N SER A 5 -6.49 -11.93 -3.21
CA SER A 5 -7.65 -11.51 -2.43
C SER A 5 -7.20 -10.65 -1.25
N PRO A 6 -8.01 -9.65 -0.85
CA PRO A 6 -7.71 -8.79 0.31
C PRO A 6 -7.32 -9.58 1.57
N GLU A 7 -8.04 -10.65 1.87
CA GLU A 7 -7.81 -11.48 3.05
C GLU A 7 -6.42 -12.13 3.03
N VAL A 8 -6.00 -12.65 1.87
CA VAL A 8 -4.68 -13.26 1.73
C VAL A 8 -3.58 -12.21 1.84
N ALA A 9 -3.76 -11.02 1.23
CA ALA A 9 -2.83 -9.91 1.39
C ALA A 9 -2.67 -9.52 2.87
N LEU A 10 -3.79 -9.31 3.57
CA LEU A 10 -3.81 -8.90 4.98
C LEU A 10 -3.15 -9.94 5.91
N SER A 11 -3.27 -11.24 5.60
CA SER A 11 -2.64 -12.30 6.39
C SER A 11 -1.10 -12.24 6.38
N ARG A 12 -0.50 -11.67 5.34
CA ARG A 12 0.96 -11.61 5.13
C ARG A 12 1.61 -10.33 5.65
N ILE A 13 0.82 -9.28 5.84
CA ILE A 13 1.25 -7.98 6.35
C ILE A 13 1.57 -8.08 7.84
N SER A 14 2.57 -7.30 8.29
CA SER A 14 2.93 -7.20 9.71
C SER A 14 1.68 -6.87 10.56
N PRO A 15 1.51 -7.50 11.73
CA PRO A 15 0.34 -7.29 12.58
C PRO A 15 0.06 -5.82 12.90
N GLU A 16 1.11 -5.02 13.07
CA GLU A 16 1.07 -3.60 13.44
C GLU A 16 0.52 -2.72 12.31
N LEU A 17 0.85 -3.05 11.05
CA LEU A 17 0.41 -2.31 9.86
C LEU A 17 -0.94 -2.78 9.32
N ARG A 18 -1.37 -3.98 9.70
CA ARG A 18 -2.62 -4.59 9.22
C ARG A 18 -3.86 -3.71 9.43
N PRO A 19 -4.06 -3.02 10.57
CA PRO A 19 -5.23 -2.17 10.76
C PRO A 19 -5.32 -1.03 9.73
N LEU A 20 -4.18 -0.39 9.44
CA LEU A 20 -4.10 0.69 8.44
C LEU A 20 -4.52 0.17 7.07
N LEU A 21 -3.95 -0.97 6.66
CA LEU A 21 -4.26 -1.55 5.36
C LEU A 21 -5.71 -2.06 5.29
N CYS A 22 -6.25 -2.62 6.36
CA CYS A 22 -7.67 -2.96 6.47
C CYS A 22 -8.55 -1.73 6.21
N THR A 23 -8.24 -0.59 6.84
CA THR A 23 -9.00 0.66 6.63
C THR A 23 -8.90 1.12 5.18
N VAL A 24 -7.73 1.08 4.57
CA VAL A 24 -7.56 1.48 3.17
C VAL A 24 -8.34 0.56 2.22
N ILE A 25 -8.28 -0.76 2.39
CA ILE A 25 -8.99 -1.69 1.48
C ILE A 25 -10.51 -1.59 1.62
N HIS A 26 -11.01 -1.53 2.86
CA HIS A 26 -12.46 -1.60 3.12
C HIS A 26 -13.15 -0.25 3.06
N ASN A 27 -12.45 0.82 3.44
CA ASN A 27 -13.01 2.17 3.56
C ASN A 27 -12.36 3.18 2.60
N GLY A 28 -11.30 2.81 1.88
CA GLY A 28 -10.54 3.71 1.02
C GLY A 28 -11.35 4.15 -0.20
N ARG A 29 -12.07 5.26 -0.03
CA ARG A 29 -12.65 6.03 -1.13
C ARG A 29 -11.60 7.02 -1.59
N VAL A 30 -10.73 6.59 -2.51
CA VAL A 30 -9.71 7.44 -3.09
C VAL A 30 -10.20 7.92 -4.46
N GLY A 31 -10.23 9.23 -4.66
CA GLY A 31 -10.63 9.84 -5.94
C GLY A 31 -12.15 9.90 -6.15
N LEU A 32 -12.57 9.79 -7.41
CA LEU A 32 -13.94 10.05 -7.87
C LEU A 32 -14.80 8.78 -8.00
N ASP A 33 -14.17 7.61 -8.01
CA ASP A 33 -14.87 6.34 -8.11
C ASP A 33 -15.04 5.73 -6.71
N SER A 34 -16.29 5.44 -6.35
CA SER A 34 -16.64 4.79 -5.09
C SER A 34 -16.99 3.31 -5.29
N SER A 35 -16.75 2.76 -6.48
CA SER A 35 -17.21 1.44 -6.88
C SER A 35 -16.07 0.45 -7.12
N ASN A 36 -14.86 0.91 -7.43
CA ASN A 36 -13.70 0.05 -7.59
C ASN A 36 -12.92 -0.02 -6.28
N CYS A 37 -12.74 -1.24 -5.79
CA CYS A 37 -11.90 -1.50 -4.64
C CYS A 37 -10.43 -1.26 -5.01
N LEU A 38 -9.67 -0.67 -4.08
CA LEU A 38 -8.22 -0.56 -4.20
C LEU A 38 -7.60 -1.97 -4.31
N GLY A 39 -6.74 -2.16 -5.30
CA GLY A 39 -6.01 -3.41 -5.48
C GLY A 39 -4.68 -3.39 -4.76
N ILE A 40 -4.24 -4.55 -4.24
CA ILE A 40 -2.91 -4.68 -3.64
C ILE A 40 -2.15 -5.83 -4.28
N THR A 41 -0.92 -5.57 -4.69
CA THR A 41 -0.02 -6.55 -5.28
C THR A 41 1.39 -6.41 -4.73
N ASP A 42 2.29 -7.29 -5.17
CA ASP A 42 3.73 -7.27 -4.90
C ASP A 42 4.12 -7.12 -3.42
N LEU A 43 3.49 -7.89 -2.54
CA LEU A 43 3.84 -7.89 -1.11
C LEU A 43 5.26 -8.42 -0.89
N LYS A 44 6.10 -7.61 -0.26
CA LYS A 44 7.47 -7.92 0.17
C LYS A 44 7.67 -7.57 1.64
N SER A 45 8.66 -8.21 2.25
CA SER A 45 9.19 -7.81 3.54
C SER A 45 10.50 -7.06 3.36
N GLY A 46 10.64 -5.90 4.00
CA GLY A 46 11.90 -5.20 4.21
C GLY A 46 12.70 -5.71 5.41
N CYS A 47 12.14 -6.63 6.19
CA CYS A 47 12.81 -7.22 7.34
C CYS A 47 13.83 -8.29 6.91
N THR A 48 14.73 -8.63 7.84
CA THR A 48 15.62 -9.78 7.67
C THR A 48 14.81 -11.06 7.53
N SER A 49 15.24 -11.98 6.66
CA SER A 49 14.55 -13.27 6.41
C SER A 49 14.42 -14.18 7.64
N LEU A 50 15.13 -13.88 8.73
CA LEU A 50 15.05 -14.57 10.01
C LEU A 50 13.84 -14.15 10.86
N MET A 51 13.12 -13.08 10.49
CA MET A 51 11.96 -12.62 11.25
C MET A 51 10.83 -13.66 11.16
N PRO A 52 10.36 -14.20 12.30
CA PRO A 52 9.28 -15.18 12.30
C PRO A 52 7.94 -14.52 12.01
N GLY A 53 7.07 -15.23 11.29
CA GLY A 53 5.69 -14.82 11.04
C GLY A 53 5.52 -13.73 9.95
N PRO A 54 4.32 -13.14 9.87
CA PRO A 54 4.01 -12.09 8.89
C PRO A 54 4.83 -10.82 9.14
N SER A 55 5.61 -10.42 8.15
CA SER A 55 6.52 -9.28 8.23
C SER A 55 6.52 -8.43 6.96
N CYS A 56 5.51 -8.59 6.08
CA CYS A 56 5.41 -7.74 4.90
C CYS A 56 5.00 -6.32 5.31
N ASP A 57 5.75 -5.35 4.81
CA ASP A 57 5.59 -3.90 5.05
C ASP A 57 5.71 -3.09 3.75
N ARG A 58 6.04 -3.75 2.63
CA ARG A 58 6.18 -3.13 1.31
C ARG A 58 5.19 -3.76 0.36
N PHE A 59 4.41 -2.95 -0.33
CA PHE A 59 3.40 -3.43 -1.26
C PHE A 59 3.08 -2.38 -2.32
N LYS A 60 2.54 -2.84 -3.45
CA LYS A 60 2.07 -1.97 -4.52
C LYS A 60 0.56 -1.79 -4.39
N ILE A 61 0.11 -0.54 -4.34
CA ILE A 61 -1.31 -0.18 -4.37
C ILE A 61 -1.73 0.20 -5.78
N HIS A 62 -2.89 -0.29 -6.19
CA HIS A 62 -3.52 0.01 -7.47
C HIS A 62 -4.69 0.95 -7.22
N ILE A 63 -4.56 2.19 -7.64
CA ILE A 63 -5.53 3.26 -7.41
C ILE A 63 -6.23 3.56 -8.75
N PRO A 64 -7.53 3.25 -8.88
CA PRO A 64 -8.33 3.69 -10.01
C PRO A 64 -8.40 5.22 -10.06
N TYR A 65 -8.00 5.82 -11.18
CA TYR A 65 -8.01 7.26 -11.34
C TYR A 65 -8.19 7.66 -12.81
N ALA A 66 -9.20 8.50 -13.08
CA ALA A 66 -9.48 9.06 -14.41
C ALA A 66 -9.62 8.03 -15.55
N GLY A 67 -10.10 6.82 -15.25
CA GLY A 67 -10.24 5.73 -16.24
C GLY A 67 -9.01 4.85 -16.39
N GLU A 68 -7.90 5.20 -15.73
CA GLU A 68 -6.65 4.44 -15.68
C GLU A 68 -6.42 3.88 -14.26
N THR A 69 -5.32 3.14 -14.08
CA THR A 69 -4.91 2.63 -12.76
C THR A 69 -3.49 3.07 -12.43
N LEU A 70 -3.37 3.95 -11.43
CA LEU A 70 -2.07 4.34 -10.86
C LEU A 70 -1.52 3.17 -10.04
N LYS A 71 -0.22 2.92 -10.16
CA LYS A 71 0.49 1.84 -9.48
C LYS A 71 1.60 2.42 -8.62
N TRP A 72 1.33 2.60 -7.35
CA TRP A 72 2.27 3.22 -6.42
C TRP A 72 2.86 2.18 -5.48
N ASP A 73 4.17 2.21 -5.27
CA ASP A 73 4.81 1.41 -4.24
C ASP A 73 4.76 2.15 -2.91
N ILE A 74 4.25 1.47 -1.90
CA ILE A 74 4.11 1.97 -0.53
C ILE A 74 5.10 1.21 0.33
N ILE A 75 5.90 1.95 1.09
CA ILE A 75 6.99 1.41 1.88
C ILE A 75 6.78 1.83 3.33
N PHE A 76 6.41 0.88 4.18
CA PHE A 76 6.50 1.02 5.62
C PHE A 76 7.76 0.32 6.15
N ASN A 77 8.06 0.56 7.42
CA ASN A 77 9.03 -0.20 8.19
C ASN A 77 8.29 -0.94 9.31
N ALA A 78 8.17 -2.28 9.21
CA ALA A 78 7.47 -3.07 10.23
C ALA A 78 8.10 -3.00 11.64
N ARG A 79 9.38 -2.62 11.75
CA ARG A 79 10.06 -2.52 13.05
C ARG A 79 9.77 -1.21 13.77
N ASP A 80 9.39 -0.19 13.03
CA ASP A 80 9.13 1.17 13.50
C ASP A 80 7.79 1.65 12.89
N PRO A 81 6.65 0.99 13.22
CA PRO A 81 5.35 1.20 12.58
C PRO A 81 4.73 2.58 12.82
N GLU A 82 5.26 3.35 13.77
CA GLU A 82 4.90 4.74 14.04
C GLU A 82 5.47 5.73 13.01
N LEU A 83 6.49 5.33 12.24
CA LEU A 83 7.05 6.16 11.18
C LEU A 83 6.08 6.24 9.98
N PRO A 84 6.00 7.41 9.31
CA PRO A 84 5.20 7.53 8.09
C PRO A 84 5.77 6.65 6.97
N PRO A 85 4.93 6.25 5.99
CA PRO A 85 5.40 5.52 4.82
C PRO A 85 6.12 6.40 3.81
N ASP A 86 6.95 5.78 2.99
CA ASP A 86 7.46 6.36 1.75
C ASP A 86 6.63 5.90 0.55
N PHE A 87 6.64 6.72 -0.51
CA PHE A 87 5.88 6.50 -1.75
C PHE A 87 6.80 6.52 -2.97
N ILE A 88 6.59 5.61 -3.90
CA ILE A 88 7.19 5.65 -5.25
C ILE A 88 6.05 5.67 -6.27
N PHE A 89 6.03 6.70 -7.11
CA PHE A 89 4.93 6.99 -8.03
C PHE A 89 4.99 6.24 -9.37
N GLY A 90 5.71 5.11 -9.41
CA GLY A 90 5.74 4.21 -10.56
C GLY A 90 6.38 4.85 -11.80
N GLU A 91 5.59 4.98 -12.87
CA GLU A 91 6.05 5.47 -14.18
C GLU A 91 6.05 7.00 -14.29
N ASP A 92 5.39 7.70 -13.35
CA ASP A 92 5.30 9.16 -13.36
C ASP A 92 6.48 9.79 -12.62
N ALA A 93 7.62 9.90 -13.32
CA ALA A 93 8.85 10.46 -12.77
C ALA A 93 8.80 11.99 -12.58
N ASP A 94 7.87 12.65 -13.25
CA ASP A 94 7.71 14.11 -13.21
C ASP A 94 6.71 14.55 -12.12
N PHE A 95 6.01 13.61 -11.48
CA PHE A 95 5.11 13.89 -10.37
C PHE A 95 5.90 14.23 -9.10
N LEU A 96 5.84 15.52 -8.73
CA LEU A 96 6.47 16.10 -7.55
C LEU A 96 5.39 16.70 -6.65
N PRO A 97 4.82 15.94 -5.69
CA PRO A 97 3.80 16.46 -4.79
C PRO A 97 4.39 17.53 -3.86
N GLU A 98 3.65 18.62 -3.65
CA GLU A 98 4.04 19.70 -2.75
C GLU A 98 3.95 19.25 -1.28
N PRO A 99 5.08 19.09 -0.55
CA PRO A 99 5.05 18.52 0.79
C PRO A 99 4.26 19.36 1.79
N SER A 100 4.15 20.67 1.55
CA SER A 100 3.38 21.60 2.40
C SER A 100 1.87 21.43 2.30
N GLU A 101 1.37 20.72 1.29
CA GLU A 101 -0.07 20.43 1.12
C GLU A 101 -0.49 19.11 1.79
N LEU A 102 0.47 18.34 2.29
CA LEU A 102 0.20 17.11 3.03
C LEU A 102 -0.16 17.46 4.48
N PRO A 103 -1.31 16.97 4.99
CA PRO A 103 -1.83 17.31 6.33
C PRO A 103 -1.05 16.68 7.49
#